data_AF-A0A6A6UW58-F1
#
_entry.id   AF-A0A6A6UW58-F1
#
_cell.length_a   1.000
_cell.length_b   1.000
_cell.length_c   1.000
_cell.angle_alpha   90.00
_cell.angle_beta   90.00
_cell.angle_gamma   90.00
#
_symmetry.space_group_name_H-M   'P 1'
#
loop_
_entity.id
_entity.type
_entity.pdbx_description
1 polymer ?
#
loop_
_entity_poly.entity_id
_entity_poly.type
_entity_poly.pdbx_seq_one_letter_code
_entity_poly.pdbx_strand_id
1 'polypeptide(L)'
;MDAALQKLYPEYVDFKRVRCWLIECHALFAESTLNHHLSVRGLRLIDCRNRTLVAAPLDSHFVALSYVWGHRVEGQGPQIPLEAGEQPRTIEDSITVTLALGYRYLWIDRYCIDKGNVEDKHEQVQQMGTIYSSASGVLVATSGKDPTAGLAGVSQLRPLPEVDARLPSVALDDPRTKAISDISKSTWATRAWTFQESFLASRRLFFTKHCVVYICNRHVRTEADVSNAYPLHRHQLGTLERVFLTNAASMMHTMHIL
;
A
#
# COMPACT_ATOMS: atom_id res chain seq x y z
N MET A 1 10.56 -22.11 -17.49
CA MET A 1 11.24 -21.47 -16.35
C MET A 1 11.32 -22.51 -15.23
N ASP A 2 12.48 -22.67 -14.59
CA ASP A 2 12.66 -23.65 -13.50
C ASP A 2 11.71 -23.34 -12.31
N ALA A 3 11.15 -24.36 -11.68
CA ALA A 3 10.25 -24.22 -10.52
C ALA A 3 10.91 -23.49 -9.34
N ALA A 4 12.25 -23.57 -9.22
CA ALA A 4 13.01 -22.80 -8.23
C ALA A 4 13.00 -21.29 -8.52
N LEU A 5 13.07 -20.92 -9.81
CA LEU A 5 13.04 -19.53 -10.29
C LEU A 5 11.65 -18.89 -10.09
N GLN A 6 10.58 -19.65 -10.34
CA GLN A 6 9.21 -19.17 -10.13
C GLN A 6 8.87 -18.95 -8.64
N LYS A 7 9.54 -19.69 -7.72
CA LYS A 7 9.45 -19.43 -6.27
C LYS A 7 10.15 -18.13 -5.85
N LEU A 8 11.18 -17.71 -6.56
CA LEU A 8 11.90 -16.45 -6.31
C LEU A 8 11.19 -15.24 -6.94
N TYR A 9 10.60 -15.42 -8.13
CA TYR A 9 9.87 -14.38 -8.84
C TYR A 9 8.40 -14.80 -9.03
N PRO A 10 7.57 -14.59 -8.00
CA PRO A 10 6.16 -14.94 -8.09
C PRO A 10 5.46 -14.03 -9.12
N GLU A 11 4.72 -14.63 -10.05
CA GLU A 11 3.98 -13.90 -11.08
C GLU A 11 2.72 -13.22 -10.52
N TYR A 12 2.11 -13.83 -9.51
CA TYR A 12 0.94 -13.34 -8.79
C TYR A 12 1.21 -13.20 -7.30
N VAL A 13 0.37 -12.41 -6.63
CA VAL A 13 0.42 -12.24 -5.17
C VAL A 13 -0.09 -13.52 -4.48
N ASP A 14 0.64 -14.02 -3.50
CA ASP A 14 0.14 -15.05 -2.58
C ASP A 14 -0.64 -14.40 -1.44
N PHE A 15 -1.94 -14.17 -1.67
CA PHE A 15 -2.81 -13.55 -0.67
C PHE A 15 -2.91 -14.32 0.64
N LYS A 16 -2.77 -15.65 0.61
CA LYS A 16 -2.78 -16.47 1.83
C LYS A 16 -1.56 -16.10 2.68
N ARG A 17 -0.38 -16.05 2.07
CA ARG A 17 0.86 -15.67 2.74
C ARG A 17 0.82 -14.23 3.26
N VAL A 18 0.37 -13.29 2.44
CA VAL A 18 0.25 -11.88 2.85
C VAL A 18 -0.73 -11.72 4.02
N ARG A 19 -1.86 -12.42 3.99
CA ARG A 19 -2.84 -12.43 5.08
C ARG A 19 -2.26 -13.02 6.37
N CYS A 20 -1.49 -14.10 6.30
CA CYS A 20 -0.79 -14.66 7.46
C CYS A 20 0.12 -13.62 8.13
N TRP A 21 0.85 -12.81 7.36
CA TRP A 21 1.70 -11.76 7.93
C TRP A 21 0.92 -10.72 8.73
N LEU A 22 -0.24 -10.30 8.22
CA LEU A 22 -1.11 -9.36 8.94
C LEU A 22 -1.67 -9.97 10.22
N ILE A 23 -2.13 -11.23 10.17
CA ILE A 23 -2.68 -11.95 11.33
C ILE A 23 -1.60 -12.16 12.40
N GLU A 24 -0.42 -12.65 12.04
CA GLU A 24 0.69 -12.87 12.97
C GLU A 24 1.12 -11.56 13.64
N CYS A 25 1.22 -10.47 12.86
CA CYS A 25 1.52 -9.16 13.41
C CYS A 25 0.38 -8.61 14.27
N HIS A 26 -0.87 -9.04 14.09
CA HIS A 26 -1.96 -8.64 14.98
C HIS A 26 -1.92 -9.44 16.28
N ALA A 27 -1.80 -10.76 16.19
CA ALA A 27 -1.77 -11.69 17.32
C ALA A 27 -0.62 -11.39 18.29
N LEU A 28 0.57 -11.06 17.77
CA LEU A 28 1.74 -10.73 18.60
C LEU A 28 1.60 -9.40 19.36
N PHE A 29 0.65 -8.54 18.99
CA PHE A 29 0.52 -7.18 19.54
C PHE A 29 -0.88 -6.81 20.01
N ALA A 30 -1.79 -7.79 20.10
CA ALA A 30 -3.15 -7.60 20.62
C ALA A 30 -3.16 -7.08 22.08
N GLU A 31 -2.11 -7.38 22.86
CA GLU A 31 -1.94 -6.86 24.24
C GLU A 31 -1.49 -5.38 24.30
N SER A 32 -0.94 -4.82 23.20
CA SER A 32 -0.49 -3.42 23.14
C SER A 32 -1.52 -2.47 22.51
N THR A 33 -2.60 -3.01 21.94
CA THR A 33 -3.73 -2.26 21.37
C THR A 33 -4.89 -2.15 22.34
N LEU A 34 -4.62 -1.98 23.64
CA LEU A 34 -5.60 -1.41 24.54
C LEU A 34 -5.81 0.06 24.16
N ASN A 35 -6.98 0.37 23.63
CA ASN A 35 -7.61 1.69 23.72
C ASN A 35 -6.97 2.86 22.98
N HIS A 36 -6.87 2.75 21.66
CA HIS A 36 -7.04 3.94 20.83
C HIS A 36 -8.17 3.70 19.84
N HIS A 37 -9.41 3.74 20.34
CA HIS A 37 -10.57 4.15 19.53
C HIS A 37 -10.33 5.62 19.12
N LEU A 38 -9.38 5.84 18.23
CA LEU A 38 -9.23 7.12 17.57
C LEU A 38 -10.40 7.23 16.60
N SER A 39 -11.52 7.72 17.13
CA SER A 39 -12.72 8.01 16.37
C SER A 39 -12.40 9.13 15.38
N VAL A 40 -12.01 8.76 14.16
CA VAL A 40 -11.95 9.70 13.04
C VAL A 40 -13.38 10.17 12.78
N ARG A 41 -13.63 11.45 13.04
CA ARG A 41 -14.96 12.03 12.85
C ARG A 41 -15.31 12.02 11.37
N GLY A 42 -16.54 11.61 11.06
CA GLY A 42 -17.04 11.59 9.69
C GLY A 42 -16.30 10.62 8.76
N LEU A 43 -15.62 9.61 9.30
CA LEU A 43 -14.92 8.61 8.47
C LEU A 43 -15.92 7.93 7.53
N ARG A 44 -15.61 7.96 6.24
CA ARG A 44 -16.33 7.21 5.21
C ARG A 44 -15.41 6.14 4.65
N LEU A 45 -16.00 5.01 4.28
CA LEU A 45 -15.31 3.84 3.77
C LEU A 45 -16.04 3.31 2.55
N ILE A 46 -15.29 2.73 1.62
CA ILE A 46 -15.86 1.94 0.53
C ILE A 46 -16.17 0.57 1.11
N ASP A 47 -17.44 0.16 1.05
CA ASP A 47 -17.84 -1.23 1.25
C ASP A 47 -17.49 -2.02 -0.01
N CYS A 48 -16.38 -2.76 0.01
CA CYS A 48 -15.89 -3.47 -1.18
C CYS A 48 -16.85 -4.54 -1.69
N ARG A 49 -17.77 -5.05 -0.87
CA ARG A 49 -18.76 -6.05 -1.31
C ARG A 49 -19.87 -5.40 -2.15
N ASN A 50 -20.37 -4.26 -1.66
CA ASN A 50 -21.48 -3.55 -2.30
C ASN A 50 -21.00 -2.46 -3.26
N ARG A 51 -19.70 -2.14 -3.24
CA ARG A 51 -19.05 -1.09 -4.03
C ARG A 51 -19.69 0.28 -3.83
N THR A 52 -20.12 0.55 -2.61
CA THR A 52 -20.76 1.81 -2.18
C THR A 52 -19.94 2.53 -1.13
N LEU A 53 -20.06 3.86 -1.08
CA LEU A 53 -19.50 4.65 0.01
C LEU A 53 -20.47 4.64 1.20
N VAL A 54 -19.97 4.30 2.38
CA VAL A 54 -20.74 4.23 3.63
C VAL A 54 -20.04 5.02 4.73
N ALA A 55 -20.80 5.52 5.71
CA ALA A 55 -20.21 5.95 6.98
C ALA A 55 -19.54 4.74 7.65
N ALA A 56 -18.36 4.94 8.24
CA ALA A 56 -17.63 3.86 8.90
C ALA A 56 -18.47 3.26 10.03
N PRO A 57 -18.77 1.96 9.99
CA PRO A 57 -19.42 1.30 11.12
C PRO A 57 -18.57 1.37 12.38
N LEU A 58 -19.21 1.32 13.55
CA LEU A 58 -18.50 1.19 14.83
C LEU A 58 -17.53 -0.01 14.77
N ASP A 59 -16.31 0.22 15.24
CA ASP A 59 -15.22 -0.76 15.29
C ASP A 59 -14.90 -1.43 13.95
N SER A 60 -15.17 -0.74 12.83
CA SER A 60 -14.85 -1.26 11.51
C SER A 60 -13.35 -1.37 11.31
N HIS A 61 -12.89 -2.58 10.99
CA HIS A 61 -11.55 -2.79 10.46
C HIS A 61 -11.53 -2.49 8.96
N PHE A 62 -10.61 -1.62 8.55
CA PHE A 62 -10.45 -1.24 7.15
C PHE A 62 -8.98 -1.30 6.72
N VAL A 63 -8.79 -1.41 5.41
CA VAL A 63 -7.51 -1.27 4.72
C VAL A 63 -7.50 0.11 4.07
N ALA A 64 -6.33 0.77 3.98
CA ALA A 64 -6.20 2.01 3.23
C ALA A 64 -5.38 1.80 1.95
N LEU A 65 -5.68 2.56 0.90
CA LEU A 65 -4.88 2.63 -0.31
C LEU A 65 -4.07 3.94 -0.35
N SER A 66 -2.78 3.81 -0.62
CA SER A 66 -1.86 4.90 -0.89
C SER A 66 -1.27 4.73 -2.30
N TYR A 67 -1.57 5.70 -3.19
CA TYR A 67 -1.28 5.59 -4.61
C TYR A 67 -1.13 6.98 -5.27
N VAL A 68 -0.53 7.02 -6.47
CA VAL A 68 -0.40 8.26 -7.24
C VAL A 68 -1.68 8.54 -8.04
N TRP A 69 -2.31 9.69 -7.81
CA TRP A 69 -3.57 10.07 -8.45
C TRP A 69 -3.45 10.33 -9.97
N GLY A 70 -2.24 10.59 -10.48
CA GLY A 70 -2.00 11.00 -11.86
C GLY A 70 -2.38 12.46 -12.12
N HIS A 71 -2.34 12.86 -13.40
CA HIS A 71 -2.76 14.20 -13.82
C HIS A 71 -4.28 14.36 -13.61
N ARG A 72 -4.69 15.50 -13.06
CA ARG A 72 -6.11 15.84 -12.86
C ARG A 72 -6.82 15.87 -14.22
N VAL A 73 -7.82 15.01 -14.39
CA VAL A 73 -8.93 15.29 -15.31
C VAL A 73 -9.95 16.06 -14.45
N GLU A 74 -10.04 17.36 -14.66
CA GLU A 74 -11.04 18.20 -14.01
C GLU A 74 -12.45 17.70 -14.37
N GLY A 75 -13.36 17.66 -13.39
CA GLY A 75 -14.78 17.31 -13.59
C GLY A 75 -15.17 15.85 -13.34
N GLN A 76 -14.24 14.90 -13.24
CA GLN A 76 -14.55 13.51 -12.89
C GLN A 76 -14.31 13.26 -11.40
N GLY A 77 -15.30 13.66 -10.60
CA GLY A 77 -15.46 13.16 -9.24
C GLY A 77 -15.64 11.63 -9.25
N PRO A 78 -15.36 10.94 -8.13
CA PRO A 78 -15.62 9.51 -8.04
C PRO A 78 -17.10 9.23 -8.34
N GLN A 79 -17.39 8.42 -9.35
CA GLN A 79 -18.76 7.93 -9.55
C GLN A 79 -19.06 6.89 -8.48
N ILE A 80 -20.14 7.12 -7.73
CA ILE A 80 -20.64 6.24 -6.68
C ILE A 80 -22.09 5.89 -7.07
N PRO A 81 -22.50 4.60 -7.07
CA PRO A 81 -21.71 3.42 -6.74
C PRO A 81 -20.52 3.21 -7.68
N LEU A 82 -19.47 2.55 -7.17
CA LEU A 82 -18.28 2.25 -7.96
C LEU A 82 -18.64 1.09 -8.89
N GLU A 83 -19.12 1.38 -10.10
CA GLU A 83 -19.42 0.33 -11.07
C GLU A 83 -18.19 -0.53 -11.37
N ALA A 84 -18.40 -1.83 -11.53
CA ALA A 84 -17.31 -2.79 -11.70
C ALA A 84 -16.65 -2.65 -13.07
N GLY A 85 -15.33 -2.44 -13.08
CA GLY A 85 -14.55 -2.28 -14.32
C GLY A 85 -14.54 -0.86 -14.88
N GLU A 86 -15.28 0.08 -14.27
CA GLU A 86 -15.27 1.49 -14.65
C GLU A 86 -14.25 2.31 -13.85
N GLN A 87 -13.72 1.75 -12.76
CA GLN A 87 -12.71 2.41 -11.96
C GLN A 87 -11.30 2.16 -12.53
N PRO A 88 -10.35 3.07 -12.31
CA PRO A 88 -8.95 2.83 -12.67
C PRO A 88 -8.44 1.53 -12.04
N ARG A 89 -7.55 0.83 -12.74
CA ARG A 89 -7.08 -0.51 -12.36
C ARG A 89 -6.55 -0.58 -10.93
N THR A 90 -5.82 0.44 -10.46
CA THR A 90 -5.30 0.46 -9.08
C THR A 90 -6.43 0.42 -8.04
N ILE A 91 -7.57 1.03 -8.34
CA ILE A 91 -8.76 1.02 -7.47
C ILE A 91 -9.41 -0.36 -7.49
N GLU A 92 -9.62 -0.95 -8.67
CA GLU A 92 -10.18 -2.31 -8.80
C GLU A 92 -9.31 -3.37 -8.12
N ASP A 93 -8.00 -3.28 -8.32
CA ASP A 93 -7.04 -4.17 -7.68
C ASP A 93 -7.08 -3.98 -6.16
N SER A 94 -7.17 -2.75 -5.66
CA SER A 94 -7.23 -2.50 -4.21
C SER A 94 -8.50 -3.06 -3.56
N ILE A 95 -9.64 -3.05 -4.25
CA ILE A 95 -10.88 -3.71 -3.82
C ILE A 95 -10.67 -5.22 -3.75
N THR A 96 -10.09 -5.80 -4.80
CA THR A 96 -9.76 -7.23 -4.89
C THR A 96 -8.85 -7.67 -3.76
N VAL A 97 -7.75 -6.93 -3.53
CA VAL A 97 -6.79 -7.19 -2.45
C VAL A 97 -7.48 -7.09 -1.09
N THR A 98 -8.28 -6.05 -0.85
CA THR A 98 -8.98 -5.85 0.43
C THR A 98 -9.84 -7.07 0.79
N LEU A 99 -10.64 -7.54 -0.16
CA LEU A 99 -11.48 -8.73 0.01
C LEU A 99 -10.64 -10.01 0.19
N ALA A 100 -9.57 -10.18 -0.59
CA ALA A 100 -8.69 -11.35 -0.52
C ALA A 100 -7.94 -11.45 0.83
N LEU A 101 -7.60 -10.31 1.43
CA LEU A 101 -7.00 -10.24 2.78
C LEU A 101 -8.01 -10.49 3.90
N GLY A 102 -9.31 -10.58 3.58
CA GLY A 102 -10.39 -10.84 4.53
C GLY A 102 -11.01 -9.58 5.15
N TYR A 103 -10.72 -8.40 4.59
CA TYR A 103 -11.35 -7.15 5.00
C TYR A 103 -12.53 -6.80 4.08
N ARG A 104 -13.47 -6.02 4.60
CA ARG A 104 -14.64 -5.54 3.83
C ARG A 104 -14.49 -4.09 3.41
N TYR A 105 -13.84 -3.29 4.24
CA TYR A 105 -13.83 -1.85 4.09
C TYR A 105 -12.47 -1.36 3.59
N LEU A 106 -12.53 -0.46 2.62
CA LEU A 106 -11.36 0.18 2.02
C LEU A 106 -11.49 1.70 2.14
N TRP A 107 -10.43 2.35 2.60
CA TRP A 107 -10.32 3.79 2.57
C TRP A 107 -9.43 4.24 1.40
N ILE A 108 -9.92 5.18 0.61
CA ILE A 108 -9.18 5.83 -0.47
C ILE A 108 -9.43 7.32 -0.39
N ASP A 109 -8.39 8.11 -0.19
CA ASP A 109 -8.43 9.57 -0.07
C ASP A 109 -9.35 10.26 -1.10
N ARG A 110 -9.23 9.89 -2.38
CA ARG A 110 -9.99 10.48 -3.48
C ARG A 110 -11.50 10.25 -3.38
N TYR A 111 -11.91 9.14 -2.75
CA TYR A 111 -13.31 8.68 -2.67
C TYR A 111 -13.93 8.96 -1.31
N CYS A 112 -13.14 8.83 -0.24
CA CYS A 112 -13.64 8.89 1.13
C CYS A 112 -13.63 10.32 1.69
N ILE A 113 -12.77 11.20 1.18
CA ILE A 113 -12.72 12.61 1.59
C ILE A 113 -13.71 13.43 0.77
N ASP A 114 -14.56 14.19 1.47
CA ASP A 114 -15.54 15.04 0.80
C ASP A 114 -14.83 16.25 0.21
N LYS A 115 -14.92 16.40 -1.11
CA LYS A 115 -14.29 17.53 -1.81
C LYS A 115 -15.27 18.68 -2.03
N GLY A 116 -16.57 18.46 -1.83
CA GLY A 116 -17.61 19.47 -1.96
C GLY A 116 -17.76 20.33 -0.70
N ASN A 117 -17.41 19.79 0.47
CA ASN A 117 -17.39 20.52 1.73
C ASN A 117 -15.95 20.88 2.14
N VAL A 118 -15.62 22.17 2.09
CA VAL A 118 -14.26 22.68 2.39
C VAL A 118 -13.88 22.46 3.86
N GLU A 119 -14.85 22.57 4.77
CA GLU A 119 -14.63 22.41 6.22
C GLU A 119 -14.34 20.94 6.53
N ASP A 120 -15.17 20.02 6.04
CA ASP A 120 -14.96 18.56 6.20
C ASP A 120 -13.63 18.11 5.57
N LYS A 121 -13.26 18.69 4.43
CA LYS A 121 -11.98 18.40 3.78
C LYS A 121 -10.82 18.79 4.67
N HIS A 122 -10.84 19.99 5.26
CA HIS A 122 -9.77 20.46 6.12
C HIS A 122 -9.63 19.56 7.36
N GLU A 123 -10.75 19.24 8.01
CA GLU A 123 -10.77 18.33 9.16
C GLU A 123 -10.27 16.92 8.82
N GLN A 124 -10.65 16.36 7.67
CA GLN A 124 -10.20 15.02 7.29
C GLN A 124 -8.73 14.97 6.88
N VAL A 125 -8.21 16.02 6.23
CA VAL A 125 -6.78 16.14 5.92
C VAL A 125 -5.97 16.19 7.22
N GLN A 126 -6.42 16.92 8.23
CA GLN A 126 -5.79 16.92 9.55
C GLN A 126 -5.82 15.54 10.23
N GLN A 127 -6.86 14.74 9.95
CA GLN A 127 -7.02 13.39 10.50
C GLN A 127 -6.34 12.29 9.66
N MET A 128 -5.71 12.60 8.51
CA MET A 128 -5.10 11.57 7.65
C MET A 128 -4.09 10.69 8.38
N GLY A 129 -3.25 11.27 9.23
CA GLY A 129 -2.31 10.50 10.03
C GLY A 129 -2.99 9.47 10.93
N THR A 130 -4.12 9.85 11.55
CA THR A 130 -4.96 8.97 12.36
C THR A 130 -5.63 7.87 11.54
N ILE A 131 -6.10 8.20 10.33
CA ILE A 131 -6.71 7.23 9.41
C ILE A 131 -5.69 6.16 9.03
N TYR A 132 -4.50 6.56 8.59
CA TYR A 132 -3.45 5.61 8.19
C TYR A 132 -2.89 4.80 9.35
N SER A 133 -2.78 5.39 10.56
CA SER A 133 -2.31 4.65 11.74
C SER A 133 -3.34 3.65 12.27
N SER A 134 -4.64 3.95 12.09
CA SER A 134 -5.76 3.08 12.49
C SER A 134 -6.10 1.99 11.46
N ALA A 135 -5.61 2.13 10.23
CA ALA A 135 -5.82 1.12 9.19
C ALA A 135 -5.19 -0.22 9.60
N SER A 136 -5.89 -1.32 9.31
CA SER A 136 -5.38 -2.68 9.56
C SER A 136 -4.17 -3.01 8.67
N GLY A 137 -4.09 -2.36 7.52
CA GLY A 137 -2.93 -2.34 6.64
C GLY A 137 -3.08 -1.26 5.58
N VAL A 138 -1.96 -0.78 5.07
CA VAL A 138 -1.92 0.19 3.97
C VAL A 138 -1.35 -0.48 2.73
N LEU A 139 -2.14 -0.53 1.66
CA LEU A 139 -1.70 -0.98 0.34
C LEU A 139 -0.99 0.19 -0.33
N VAL A 140 0.25 -0.01 -0.74
CA VAL A 140 1.06 1.01 -1.40
C VAL A 140 1.30 0.60 -2.84
N ALA A 141 0.73 1.37 -3.78
CA ALA A 141 0.96 1.20 -5.20
C ALA A 141 2.28 1.90 -5.58
N THR A 142 3.32 1.11 -5.87
CA THR A 142 4.64 1.64 -6.23
C THR A 142 4.88 1.67 -7.74
N SER A 143 4.04 0.97 -8.50
CA SER A 143 4.11 0.89 -9.96
C SER A 143 3.22 1.95 -10.61
N GLY A 144 3.73 2.57 -11.68
CA GLY A 144 2.99 3.55 -12.46
C GLY A 144 3.12 4.99 -11.99
N LYS A 145 2.62 5.90 -12.83
CA LYS A 145 2.59 7.36 -12.57
C LYS A 145 1.17 7.88 -12.31
N ASP A 146 0.18 6.99 -12.42
CA ASP A 146 -1.24 7.27 -12.36
C ASP A 146 -1.99 5.97 -12.00
N PRO A 147 -3.30 6.02 -11.69
CA PRO A 147 -4.03 4.86 -11.18
C PRO A 147 -4.47 3.85 -12.25
N THR A 148 -4.08 4.03 -13.52
CA THR A 148 -4.35 3.03 -14.57
C THR A 148 -3.37 1.86 -14.52
N ALA A 149 -2.25 2.01 -13.80
CA ALA A 149 -1.19 1.02 -13.74
C ALA A 149 -1.57 -0.28 -13.01
N GLY A 150 -2.44 -0.22 -11.99
CA GLY A 150 -2.80 -1.38 -11.17
C GLY A 150 -1.84 -1.66 -10.02
N LEU A 151 -2.07 -2.78 -9.34
CA LEU A 151 -1.19 -3.38 -8.33
C LEU A 151 -0.53 -4.63 -8.94
N ALA A 152 0.79 -4.62 -9.06
CA ALA A 152 1.54 -5.67 -9.74
C ALA A 152 1.35 -7.05 -9.06
N GLY A 153 0.99 -8.07 -9.84
CA GLY A 153 0.68 -9.42 -9.38
C GLY A 153 -0.77 -9.62 -8.91
N VAL A 154 -1.66 -8.63 -9.06
CA VAL A 154 -3.09 -8.76 -8.72
C VAL A 154 -3.91 -9.13 -9.96
N SER A 155 -4.32 -8.15 -10.78
CA SER A 155 -5.00 -8.40 -12.05
C SER A 155 -4.04 -8.62 -13.22
N GLN A 156 -2.77 -8.21 -13.06
CA GLN A 156 -1.73 -8.35 -14.06
C GLN A 156 -0.53 -9.12 -13.51
N LEU A 157 0.06 -9.94 -14.38
CA LEU A 157 1.31 -10.64 -14.13
C LEU A 157 2.43 -9.65 -13.82
N ARG A 158 3.28 -10.00 -12.86
CA ARG A 158 4.55 -9.29 -12.66
C ARG A 158 5.46 -9.50 -13.88
N PRO A 159 6.21 -8.47 -14.32
CA PRO A 159 7.21 -8.64 -15.35
C PRO A 159 8.24 -9.69 -14.91
N LEU A 160 8.63 -10.57 -15.83
CA LEU A 160 9.77 -11.46 -15.59
C LEU A 160 11.04 -10.63 -15.44
N PRO A 161 11.99 -11.06 -14.58
CA PRO A 161 13.29 -10.40 -14.49
C PRO A 161 13.97 -10.43 -15.86
N GLU A 162 14.50 -9.28 -16.29
CA GLU A 162 15.35 -9.21 -17.48
C GLU A 162 16.61 -10.03 -17.22
N VAL A 163 16.74 -11.16 -17.92
CA VAL A 163 17.97 -11.95 -17.90
C VAL A 163 18.92 -11.34 -18.93
N ASP A 164 19.97 -10.64 -18.49
CA ASP A 164 21.03 -10.23 -19.40
C ASP A 164 21.80 -11.48 -19.82
N ALA A 165 21.57 -11.91 -21.07
CA ALA A 165 22.23 -13.08 -21.65
C ALA A 165 23.77 -12.94 -21.73
N ARG A 166 24.33 -11.74 -21.46
CA ARG A 166 25.77 -11.48 -21.40
C ARG A 166 26.39 -11.67 -20.02
N LEU A 167 25.58 -11.80 -18.97
CA LEU A 167 26.07 -12.07 -17.62
C LEU A 167 26.04 -13.59 -17.35
N PRO A 168 27.01 -14.13 -16.59
CA PRO A 168 26.92 -15.51 -16.11
C PRO A 168 25.59 -15.73 -15.41
N SER A 169 24.96 -16.89 -15.63
CA SER A 169 23.65 -17.35 -15.11
C SER A 169 23.48 -17.33 -13.58
N VAL A 170 24.44 -16.78 -12.84
CA VAL A 170 24.55 -16.75 -11.38
C VAL A 170 24.24 -15.37 -10.79
N ALA A 171 24.05 -14.32 -11.60
CA ALA A 171 23.64 -13.00 -11.11
C ALA A 171 22.17 -12.68 -11.46
N LEU A 172 21.24 -13.59 -11.14
CA LEU A 172 19.84 -13.18 -11.05
C LEU A 172 19.72 -12.26 -9.85
N ASP A 173 19.50 -10.97 -10.13
CA ASP A 173 19.40 -9.95 -9.10
C ASP A 173 18.27 -10.28 -8.11
N ASP A 174 18.64 -10.42 -6.85
CA ASP A 174 17.72 -10.73 -5.74
C ASP A 174 16.43 -9.87 -5.83
N PRO A 175 15.24 -10.49 -5.98
CA PRO A 175 13.96 -9.79 -6.09
C PRO A 175 13.71 -8.84 -4.92
N ARG A 176 14.28 -9.13 -3.73
CA ARG A 176 14.20 -8.26 -2.55
C ARG A 176 14.89 -6.94 -2.80
N THR A 177 16.15 -6.98 -3.26
CA THR A 177 16.94 -5.77 -3.57
C THR A 177 16.26 -4.94 -4.66
N LYS A 178 15.70 -5.60 -5.67
CA LYS A 178 14.96 -4.92 -6.74
C LYS A 178 13.68 -4.27 -6.23
N ALA A 179 12.91 -4.95 -5.37
CA ALA A 179 11.71 -4.39 -4.77
C ALA A 179 12.00 -3.14 -3.93
N ILE A 180 13.10 -3.13 -3.15
CA ILE A 180 13.56 -1.91 -2.43
C ILE A 180 13.89 -0.79 -3.42
N SER A 181 14.53 -1.11 -4.54
CA SER A 181 14.83 -0.13 -5.59
C SER A 181 13.55 0.42 -6.21
N ASP A 182 12.56 -0.43 -6.48
CA ASP A 182 11.26 -0.03 -7.03
C ASP A 182 10.53 0.94 -6.12
N ILE A 183 10.50 0.65 -4.81
CA ILE A 183 9.92 1.55 -3.82
C ILE A 183 10.65 2.89 -3.85
N SER A 184 11.98 2.87 -3.72
CA SER A 184 12.81 4.08 -3.58
C SER A 184 12.77 4.99 -4.81
N LYS A 185 12.63 4.40 -6.01
CA LYS A 185 12.59 5.12 -7.30
C LYS A 185 11.17 5.39 -7.80
N SER A 186 10.15 4.93 -7.08
CA SER A 186 8.76 5.11 -7.51
C SER A 186 8.36 6.58 -7.51
N THR A 187 7.48 6.97 -8.44
CA THR A 187 6.82 8.28 -8.42
C THR A 187 6.00 8.47 -7.15
N TRP A 188 5.52 7.38 -6.55
CA TRP A 188 4.91 7.41 -5.23
C TRP A 188 5.89 8.01 -4.21
N ALA A 189 7.10 7.45 -4.09
CA ALA A 189 8.10 7.87 -3.11
C ALA A 189 8.64 9.30 -3.31
N THR A 190 8.36 9.99 -4.41
CA THR A 190 8.78 11.39 -4.56
C THR A 190 7.76 12.40 -3.99
N ARG A 191 6.60 11.93 -3.49
CA ARG A 191 5.53 12.82 -3.01
C ARG A 191 5.68 13.14 -1.53
N ALA A 192 5.53 14.42 -1.18
CA ALA A 192 5.56 14.91 0.21
C ALA A 192 4.57 14.16 1.14
N TRP A 193 3.38 13.82 0.63
CA TRP A 193 2.33 13.13 1.39
C TRP A 193 2.68 11.68 1.75
N THR A 194 3.66 11.04 1.09
CA THR A 194 4.06 9.66 1.42
C THR A 194 4.50 9.48 2.87
N PHE A 195 4.93 10.56 3.53
CA PHE A 195 5.29 10.51 4.94
C PHE A 195 4.06 10.16 5.81
N GLN A 196 2.94 10.88 5.69
CA GLN A 196 1.73 10.55 6.45
C GLN A 196 1.16 9.17 6.07
N GLU A 197 1.26 8.81 4.80
CA GLU A 197 0.65 7.57 4.27
C GLU A 197 1.44 6.30 4.64
N SER A 198 2.77 6.38 4.77
CA SER A 198 3.64 5.23 5.05
C SER A 198 4.29 5.29 6.44
N PHE A 199 4.76 6.44 6.89
CA PHE A 199 5.49 6.50 8.16
C PHE A 199 4.57 6.26 9.37
N LEU A 200 3.34 6.77 9.32
CA LEU A 200 2.37 6.62 10.41
C LEU A 200 1.61 5.28 10.36
N ALA A 201 1.74 4.53 9.27
CA ALA A 201 1.09 3.25 9.09
C ALA A 201 1.80 2.13 9.86
N SER A 202 1.07 1.52 10.81
CA SER A 202 1.56 0.38 11.61
C SER A 202 1.95 -0.83 10.77
N ARG A 203 1.29 -1.02 9.61
CA ARG A 203 1.46 -2.15 8.69
C ARG A 203 1.31 -1.68 7.25
N ARG A 204 2.27 -2.00 6.39
CA ARG A 204 2.35 -1.57 4.99
C ARG A 204 2.61 -2.75 4.07
N LEU A 205 1.96 -2.74 2.92
CA LEU A 205 2.13 -3.72 1.84
C LEU A 205 2.48 -2.98 0.55
N PHE A 206 3.76 -2.97 0.20
CA PHE A 206 4.25 -2.37 -1.03
C PHE A 206 4.11 -3.36 -2.19
N PHE A 207 3.27 -3.01 -3.15
CA PHE A 207 3.12 -3.77 -4.39
C PHE A 207 4.17 -3.27 -5.38
N THR A 208 5.25 -4.02 -5.52
CA THR A 208 6.35 -3.75 -6.47
C THR A 208 6.25 -4.68 -7.67
N LYS A 209 6.98 -4.36 -8.74
CA LYS A 209 7.02 -5.20 -9.94
C LYS A 209 7.74 -6.54 -9.71
N HIS A 210 8.48 -6.72 -8.61
CA HIS A 210 9.20 -7.96 -8.32
C HIS A 210 8.55 -8.83 -7.24
N CYS A 211 8.05 -8.23 -6.15
CA CYS A 211 7.32 -8.93 -5.09
C CYS A 211 6.54 -7.96 -4.19
N VAL A 212 5.62 -8.49 -3.37
CA VAL A 212 5.06 -7.72 -2.25
C VAL A 212 6.09 -7.64 -1.13
N VAL A 213 6.34 -6.42 -0.67
CA VAL A 213 7.15 -6.15 0.53
C VAL A 213 6.22 -5.71 1.65
N TYR A 214 6.20 -6.48 2.73
CA TYR A 214 5.48 -6.16 3.95
C TYR A 214 6.41 -5.50 4.97
N ILE A 215 5.98 -4.39 5.55
CA ILE A 215 6.71 -3.68 6.60
C ILE A 215 5.76 -3.39 7.76
N CYS A 216 6.13 -3.78 8.96
CA CYS A 216 5.54 -3.30 10.20
C CYS A 216 6.62 -2.75 11.14
N ASN A 217 6.21 -2.31 12.33
CA ASN A 217 7.13 -1.72 13.31
C ASN A 217 8.22 -2.68 13.82
N ARG A 218 8.14 -3.98 13.54
CA ARG A 218 9.10 -4.98 14.02
C ARG A 218 9.66 -5.93 12.95
N HIS A 219 8.94 -6.12 11.86
CA HIS A 219 9.30 -7.12 10.85
C HIS A 219 9.19 -6.53 9.46
N VAL A 220 10.09 -7.01 8.61
CA VAL A 220 9.96 -6.86 7.17
C VAL A 220 10.00 -8.24 6.54
N ARG A 221 9.06 -8.47 5.63
CA ARG A 221 8.85 -9.76 4.96
C ARG A 221 8.62 -9.54 3.48
N THR A 222 8.99 -10.50 2.67
CA THR A 222 8.74 -10.48 1.22
C THR A 222 8.25 -11.84 0.75
N GLU A 223 7.57 -11.86 -0.40
CA GLU A 223 7.17 -13.13 -1.02
C GLU A 223 8.38 -13.97 -1.45
N ALA A 224 9.51 -13.31 -1.70
CA ALA A 224 10.76 -13.95 -2.07
C ALA A 224 11.56 -14.52 -0.88
N ASP A 225 11.07 -14.42 0.36
CA ASP A 225 11.73 -15.04 1.51
C ASP A 225 11.56 -16.57 1.44
N VAL A 226 12.56 -17.30 0.94
CA VAL A 226 12.44 -18.76 0.70
C VAL A 226 12.86 -19.61 1.92
N SER A 227 13.38 -19.00 2.99
CA SER A 227 13.63 -19.63 4.30
C SER A 227 14.00 -18.56 5.33
N ASN A 228 13.89 -18.86 6.64
CA ASN A 228 14.37 -18.02 7.74
C ASN A 228 15.89 -17.71 7.70
N ALA A 229 16.63 -18.19 6.69
CA ALA A 229 18.09 -18.07 6.61
C ALA A 229 18.59 -16.72 6.07
N TYR A 230 17.75 -15.94 5.38
CA TYR A 230 18.16 -14.63 4.84
C TYR A 230 17.03 -13.59 4.99
N PRO A 231 16.74 -13.12 6.20
CA PRO A 231 15.91 -11.93 6.36
C PRO A 231 16.57 -10.75 5.61
N LEU A 232 15.76 -9.83 5.09
CA LEU A 232 16.24 -8.54 4.60
C LEU A 232 17.19 -7.94 5.65
N HIS A 233 18.46 -7.75 5.28
CA HIS A 233 19.47 -7.25 6.22
C HIS A 233 19.06 -5.85 6.72
N ARG A 234 19.32 -5.56 8.00
CA ARG A 234 19.08 -4.26 8.66
C ARG A 234 19.55 -3.04 7.82
N HIS A 235 20.57 -3.22 6.98
CA HIS A 235 21.05 -2.19 6.06
C HIS A 235 20.03 -1.77 4.98
N GLN A 236 19.29 -2.71 4.39
CA GLN A 236 18.28 -2.42 3.36
C GLN A 236 17.03 -1.75 3.97
N LEU A 237 16.74 -2.03 5.24
CA LEU A 237 15.73 -1.29 6.03
C LEU A 237 16.15 0.17 6.22
N GLY A 238 17.42 0.41 6.54
CA GLY A 238 17.96 1.76 6.64
C GLY A 238 17.91 2.55 5.31
N THR A 239 17.78 1.89 4.16
CA THR A 239 17.53 2.58 2.87
C THR A 239 16.07 3.04 2.79
N LEU A 240 15.11 2.18 3.13
CA LEU A 240 13.70 2.56 3.13
C LEU A 240 13.38 3.61 4.20
N GLU A 241 13.91 3.45 5.42
CA GLU A 241 13.79 4.45 6.48
C GLU A 241 14.35 5.80 6.04
N ARG A 242 15.49 5.83 5.35
CA ARG A 242 16.05 7.07 4.80
C ARG A 242 15.16 7.69 3.72
N VAL A 243 14.58 6.89 2.83
CA VAL A 243 13.59 7.37 1.84
C VAL A 243 12.41 8.02 2.56
N PHE A 244 11.84 7.35 3.57
CA PHE A 244 10.72 7.90 4.33
C PHE A 244 11.08 9.17 5.12
N LEU A 245 12.26 9.22 5.74
CA LEU A 245 12.72 10.38 6.52
C LEU A 245 13.07 11.60 5.64
N THR A 246 13.61 11.37 4.44
CA THR A 246 13.94 12.45 3.50
C THR A 246 12.66 13.12 2.98
N ASN A 247 11.61 12.33 2.75
CA ASN A 247 10.30 12.83 2.35
C ASN A 247 9.59 13.60 3.48
N ALA A 248 9.82 13.23 4.74
CA ALA A 248 9.31 13.94 5.92
C ALA A 248 9.75 15.41 5.93
N ALA A 249 11.03 15.66 5.62
CA ALA A 249 11.60 16.99 5.57
C ALA A 249 10.97 17.85 4.45
N SER A 250 10.66 17.24 3.30
CA SER A 250 9.95 17.92 2.20
C SER A 250 8.49 18.27 2.56
N MET A 251 7.82 17.42 3.35
CA MET A 251 6.45 17.65 3.81
C MET A 251 6.34 18.80 4.81
N MET A 252 7.27 18.91 5.76
CA MET A 252 7.29 20.03 6.71
C MET A 252 7.37 21.39 6.01
N HIS A 253 8.05 21.48 4.86
CA HIS A 253 8.05 22.69 4.03
C HIS A 253 6.72 22.94 3.30
N THR A 254 5.99 21.89 2.92
CA THR A 254 4.75 22.00 2.14
C THR A 254 3.53 22.31 3.03
N MET A 255 3.54 21.87 4.29
CA MET A 255 2.46 22.21 5.26
C MET A 255 2.46 23.68 5.72
N HIS A 256 3.53 24.44 5.47
CA HIS A 256 3.54 25.89 5.70
C HIS A 256 2.85 26.69 4.57
N ILE A 257 2.39 26.02 3.51
CA ILE A 257 1.84 26.65 2.28
C ILE A 257 0.33 26.37 2.12
N LEU A 258 -0.29 25.61 3.05
CA LEU A 258 -1.74 25.38 3.13
C LEU A 258 -2.33 26.11 4.34
#